data_AF-A0A1F4JH61-F1
#
_entry.id   AF-A0A1F4JH61-F1
#
_cell.length_a   1.000
_cell.length_b   1.000
_cell.length_c   1.000
_cell.angle_alpha   90.00
_cell.angle_beta   90.00
_cell.angle_gamma   90.00
#
_symmetry.space_group_name_H-M   'P 1'
#
loop_
_entity.id
_entity.type
_entity.pdbx_description
1 polymer ?
#
loop_
_entity_poly.entity_id
_entity_poly.type
_entity_poly.pdbx_seq_one_letter_code
_entity_poly.pdbx_strand_id
1 'polypeptide(L)'
;MPAPLTDSVIFAMARLVDDAQSDTREPSHSDLEYQINRAKLTAGDPKAQGQLVGKAKRIRGTLNWAIENNPSGGEALVESLLSYLRACGGFRPSSPNYVGADPIANVVAAFRAESFTLTDDGELRPQVLENLSGAALTDALESYIRRAKRGVEDAALLAGTGKDLLEATTAHILVERNGSYPQGANFEGLLGMAFVAMDLATPQHPVQQGEPSQRKAERAMFTLACALNTMRNKLGTGHGRPWLSSITDAEARAAVQFMGTIAEWMLHAHARKKGP
;
A
#
# COMPACT_ATOMS: atom_id res chain seq x y z
N MET A 1 -9.57 -0.74 2.70
CA MET A 1 -8.32 -1.07 1.99
C MET A 1 -8.07 -2.55 2.14
N PRO A 2 -7.86 -3.30 1.06
CA PRO A 2 -7.57 -4.73 1.13
C PRO A 2 -6.23 -4.99 1.85
N ALA A 3 -6.12 -6.12 2.55
CA ALA A 3 -4.87 -6.53 3.17
C ALA A 3 -3.77 -6.74 2.11
N PRO A 4 -2.50 -6.41 2.38
CA PRO A 4 -1.45 -6.56 1.39
C PRO A 4 -1.14 -8.04 1.12
N LEU A 5 -0.82 -8.35 -0.13
CA LEU A 5 -0.41 -9.69 -0.57
C LEU A 5 0.99 -9.63 -1.19
N THR A 6 2.01 -9.94 -0.39
CA THR A 6 3.42 -10.04 -0.80
C THR A 6 4.05 -11.29 -0.21
N ASP A 7 5.17 -11.76 -0.77
CA ASP A 7 5.85 -12.98 -0.28
C ASP A 7 6.10 -12.92 1.23
N SER A 8 6.62 -11.79 1.72
CA SER A 8 6.87 -11.57 3.15
C SER A 8 5.60 -11.73 4.00
N VAL A 9 4.47 -11.16 3.55
CA VAL A 9 3.17 -11.33 4.22
C VAL A 9 2.72 -12.79 4.19
N ILE A 10 2.86 -13.47 3.04
CA ILE A 10 2.46 -14.87 2.88
C ILE A 10 3.25 -15.78 3.83
N PHE A 11 4.57 -15.62 3.88
CA PHE A 11 5.42 -16.39 4.79
C PHE A 11 5.06 -16.11 6.25
N ALA A 12 4.83 -14.86 6.63
CA ALA A 12 4.45 -14.51 7.99
C ALA A 12 3.07 -15.06 8.37
N MET A 13 2.07 -14.95 7.48
CA MET A 13 0.72 -15.51 7.68
C MET A 13 0.77 -17.03 7.82
N ALA A 14 1.59 -17.72 7.02
CA ALA A 14 1.77 -19.16 7.12
C ALA A 14 2.39 -19.60 8.46
N ARG A 15 3.23 -18.76 9.09
CA ARG A 15 3.79 -19.03 10.43
C ARG A 15 2.73 -18.91 11.54
N LEU A 16 1.73 -18.04 11.40
CA LEU A 16 0.69 -17.89 12.44
C LEU A 16 -0.15 -19.15 12.64
N VAL A 17 -0.35 -19.93 11.58
CA VAL A 17 -1.12 -21.18 11.59
C VAL A 17 -0.26 -22.43 11.78
N ASP A 18 1.06 -22.28 11.92
CA ASP A 18 1.97 -23.41 12.11
C ASP A 18 1.95 -23.89 13.56
N ASP A 19 1.47 -25.10 13.78
CA ASP A 19 1.44 -25.77 15.09
C ASP A 19 2.24 -27.08 15.10
N ALA A 20 3.15 -27.27 14.12
CA ALA A 20 3.95 -28.50 14.00
C ALA A 20 4.83 -28.80 15.24
N GLN A 21 5.07 -27.82 16.11
CA GLN A 21 5.90 -27.94 17.31
C GLN A 21 5.13 -27.62 18.60
N SER A 22 3.80 -27.46 18.55
CA SER A 22 2.96 -27.11 19.71
C SER A 22 1.77 -28.06 19.83
N ASP A 23 1.01 -27.93 20.91
CA ASP A 23 -0.35 -28.50 20.96
C ASP A 23 -1.17 -28.00 19.76
N THR A 24 -2.15 -28.81 19.35
CA THR A 24 -3.01 -28.47 18.22
C THR A 24 -3.78 -27.18 18.54
N ARG A 25 -3.63 -26.18 17.66
CA ARG A 25 -4.28 -24.87 17.80
C ARG A 25 -5.24 -24.61 16.66
N GLU A 26 -6.23 -23.76 16.92
CA GLU A 26 -7.04 -23.19 15.84
C GLU A 26 -6.18 -22.27 14.94
N PRO A 27 -6.48 -22.17 13.63
CA PRO A 27 -7.52 -22.89 12.89
C PRO A 27 -7.20 -24.36 12.62
N SER A 28 -8.23 -25.20 12.55
CA SER A 28 -8.14 -26.57 12.03
C SER A 28 -8.01 -26.61 10.50
N HIS A 29 -7.74 -27.79 9.92
CA HIS A 29 -7.77 -27.96 8.47
C HIS A 29 -9.17 -27.70 7.87
N SER A 30 -10.26 -27.94 8.60
CA SER A 30 -11.61 -27.60 8.14
C SER A 30 -11.85 -26.09 8.13
N ASP A 31 -11.36 -25.36 9.14
CA ASP A 31 -11.49 -23.90 9.18
C ASP A 31 -10.73 -23.25 8.04
N LEU A 32 -9.50 -23.71 7.79
CA LEU A 32 -8.71 -23.24 6.65
C LEU A 32 -9.44 -23.49 5.32
N GLU A 33 -10.10 -24.64 5.18
CA GLU A 33 -10.86 -24.98 3.97
C GLU A 33 -12.06 -24.03 3.78
N TYR A 34 -12.78 -23.74 4.86
CA TYR A 34 -13.88 -22.78 4.85
C TYR A 34 -13.40 -21.38 4.41
N GLN A 35 -12.30 -20.88 4.99
CA GLN A 35 -11.75 -19.57 4.62
C GLN A 35 -11.28 -19.51 3.16
N ILE A 36 -10.58 -20.56 2.70
CA ILE A 36 -10.10 -20.68 1.31
C ILE A 36 -11.27 -20.70 0.31
N ASN A 37 -12.33 -21.46 0.62
CA ASN A 37 -13.52 -21.53 -0.23
C ASN A 37 -14.25 -20.19 -0.28
N ARG A 38 -14.41 -19.51 0.87
CA ARG A 38 -15.00 -18.17 0.93
C ARG A 38 -14.22 -17.14 0.11
N ALA A 39 -12.89 -17.25 0.08
CA ALA A 39 -12.00 -16.43 -0.73
C ALA A 39 -11.93 -16.83 -2.22
N LYS A 40 -12.64 -17.90 -2.62
CA LYS A 40 -12.63 -18.46 -3.99
C LYS A 40 -11.23 -18.88 -4.45
N LEU A 41 -10.45 -19.49 -3.55
CA LEU A 41 -9.07 -19.91 -3.79
C LEU A 41 -8.86 -21.43 -3.83
N THR A 42 -9.94 -22.22 -3.90
CA THR A 42 -9.89 -23.69 -3.89
C THR A 42 -8.97 -24.26 -4.98
N ALA A 43 -8.91 -23.62 -6.16
CA ALA A 43 -8.02 -24.04 -7.24
C ALA A 43 -6.53 -23.98 -6.86
N GLY A 44 -6.15 -23.05 -5.98
CA GLY A 44 -4.78 -22.91 -5.46
C GLY A 44 -4.50 -23.69 -4.18
N ASP A 45 -5.48 -24.39 -3.61
CA ASP A 45 -5.31 -25.14 -2.36
C ASP A 45 -4.63 -26.50 -2.58
N PRO A 46 -3.39 -26.71 -2.09
CA PRO A 46 -2.69 -27.98 -2.30
C PRO A 46 -3.45 -29.18 -1.73
N LYS A 47 -4.23 -29.00 -0.65
CA LYS A 47 -5.04 -30.08 -0.06
C LYS A 47 -6.22 -30.44 -0.98
N ALA A 48 -6.90 -29.45 -1.56
CA ALA A 48 -7.95 -29.69 -2.56
C ALA A 48 -7.40 -30.35 -3.84
N GLN A 49 -6.12 -30.14 -4.14
CA GLN A 49 -5.37 -30.82 -5.21
C GLN A 49 -4.83 -32.20 -4.80
N GLY A 50 -5.30 -32.76 -3.68
CA GLY A 50 -4.94 -34.12 -3.22
C GLY A 50 -3.57 -34.24 -2.55
N GLN A 51 -2.87 -33.13 -2.27
CA GLN A 51 -1.58 -33.18 -1.57
C GLN A 51 -1.75 -33.30 -0.06
N LEU A 52 -0.96 -34.17 0.57
CA LEU A 52 -0.84 -34.23 2.02
C LEU A 52 0.11 -33.13 2.52
N VAL A 53 -0.45 -32.02 3.02
CA VAL A 53 0.31 -30.85 3.48
C VAL A 53 -0.18 -30.36 4.84
N GLY A 54 0.74 -29.92 5.70
CA GLY A 54 0.39 -29.22 6.95
C GLY A 54 -0.17 -27.81 6.72
N LYS A 55 -0.77 -27.22 7.75
CA LYS A 55 -1.46 -25.92 7.71
C LYS A 55 -0.62 -24.79 7.10
N ALA A 56 0.62 -24.62 7.56
CA ALA A 56 1.52 -23.59 7.07
C ALA A 56 1.83 -23.75 5.56
N LYS A 57 2.15 -24.98 5.13
CA LYS A 57 2.43 -25.27 3.71
C LYS A 57 1.19 -25.07 2.84
N ARG A 58 0.01 -25.41 3.37
CA ARG A 58 -1.29 -25.17 2.71
C ARG A 58 -1.52 -23.69 2.46
N ILE A 59 -1.49 -22.86 3.51
CA ILE A 59 -1.69 -21.39 3.40
C ILE A 59 -0.68 -20.76 2.45
N ARG A 60 0.61 -21.12 2.58
CA ARG A 60 1.65 -20.61 1.68
C ARG A 60 1.37 -20.97 0.21
N GLY A 61 1.01 -22.22 -0.07
CA GLY A 61 0.69 -22.67 -1.43
C GLY A 61 -0.50 -21.92 -2.01
N THR A 62 -1.58 -21.79 -1.23
CA THR A 62 -2.80 -21.09 -1.65
C THR A 62 -2.58 -19.62 -1.92
N LEU A 63 -1.91 -18.91 -1.02
CA LEU A 63 -1.66 -17.47 -1.19
C LEU A 63 -0.65 -17.18 -2.30
N ASN A 64 0.38 -18.03 -2.48
CA ASN A 64 1.32 -17.87 -3.60
C ASN A 64 0.60 -18.04 -4.94
N TRP A 65 -0.28 -19.04 -5.07
CA TRP A 65 -1.11 -19.20 -6.26
C TRP A 65 -2.01 -17.98 -6.49
N ALA A 66 -2.54 -17.39 -5.42
CA ALA A 66 -3.41 -16.22 -5.48
C ALA A 66 -2.70 -14.98 -6.05
N ILE A 67 -1.38 -14.79 -5.81
CA ILE A 67 -0.61 -13.66 -6.37
C ILE A 67 -0.81 -13.54 -7.89
N GLU A 68 -0.81 -14.67 -8.60
CA GLU A 68 -0.84 -14.68 -10.06
C GLU A 68 -2.26 -14.85 -10.61
N ASN A 69 -3.11 -15.57 -9.89
CA ASN A 69 -4.38 -16.07 -10.45
C ASN A 69 -5.62 -15.39 -9.87
N ASN A 70 -5.56 -14.94 -8.61
CA ASN A 70 -6.68 -14.27 -7.94
C ASN A 70 -6.19 -13.39 -6.76
N PRO A 71 -5.56 -12.23 -7.06
CA PRO A 71 -4.98 -11.39 -6.02
C PRO A 71 -6.01 -10.93 -4.98
N SER A 72 -7.19 -10.50 -5.42
CA SER A 72 -8.26 -10.05 -4.54
C SER A 72 -8.78 -11.15 -3.61
N GLY A 73 -8.84 -12.39 -4.10
CA GLY A 73 -9.10 -13.56 -3.25
C GLY A 73 -8.01 -13.78 -2.20
N GLY A 74 -6.73 -13.62 -2.59
CA GLY A 74 -5.59 -13.70 -1.67
C GLY A 74 -5.65 -12.66 -0.55
N GLU A 75 -5.92 -11.41 -0.90
CA GLU A 75 -6.10 -10.30 0.04
C GLU A 75 -7.26 -10.57 1.01
N ALA A 76 -8.39 -11.06 0.50
CA ALA A 76 -9.55 -11.44 1.30
C ALA A 76 -9.25 -12.59 2.27
N LEU A 77 -8.44 -13.59 1.85
CA LEU A 77 -8.01 -14.69 2.71
C LEU A 77 -7.08 -14.21 3.83
N VAL A 78 -6.15 -13.28 3.55
CA VAL A 78 -5.28 -12.69 4.58
C VAL A 78 -6.13 -12.00 5.65
N GLU A 79 -7.09 -11.17 5.23
CA GLU A 79 -7.98 -10.44 6.14
C GLU A 79 -8.86 -11.40 6.98
N SER A 80 -9.49 -12.38 6.33
CA SER A 80 -10.39 -13.30 7.03
C SER A 80 -9.64 -14.23 7.98
N LEU A 81 -8.42 -14.63 7.64
CA LEU A 81 -7.58 -15.48 8.48
C LEU A 81 -7.05 -14.73 9.70
N LEU A 82 -6.63 -13.47 9.57
CA LEU A 82 -6.26 -12.63 10.72
C LEU A 82 -7.44 -12.44 11.66
N SER A 83 -8.62 -12.13 11.11
CA SER A 83 -9.85 -11.98 11.90
C SER A 83 -10.20 -13.25 12.66
N TYR A 84 -10.07 -14.41 12.01
CA TYR A 84 -10.28 -15.71 12.64
C TYR A 84 -9.28 -15.98 13.77
N LEU A 85 -7.97 -15.80 13.51
CA LEU A 85 -6.92 -15.99 14.51
C LEU A 85 -7.14 -15.08 15.72
N ARG A 86 -7.52 -13.82 15.51
CA ARG A 86 -7.91 -12.90 16.57
C ARG A 86 -9.11 -13.42 17.37
N ALA A 87 -10.17 -13.88 16.70
CA ALA A 87 -11.37 -14.39 17.36
C ALA A 87 -11.10 -15.62 18.24
N CYS A 88 -10.17 -16.49 17.82
CA CYS A 88 -9.75 -17.67 18.59
C CYS A 88 -8.74 -17.35 19.70
N GLY A 89 -8.31 -16.09 19.84
CA GLY A 89 -7.35 -15.65 20.85
C GLY A 89 -5.88 -15.85 20.47
N GLY A 90 -5.56 -16.00 19.19
CA GLY A 90 -4.20 -16.19 18.68
C GLY A 90 -3.22 -15.07 19.04
N PHE A 91 -3.74 -13.86 19.29
CA PHE A 91 -2.96 -12.68 19.69
C PHE A 91 -2.93 -12.44 21.20
N ARG A 92 -3.58 -13.30 22.01
CA ARG A 92 -3.68 -13.13 23.46
C ARG A 92 -2.73 -14.11 24.18
N PRO A 93 -1.68 -13.64 24.87
CA PRO A 93 -0.70 -14.54 25.55
C PRO A 93 -1.32 -15.52 26.55
N SER A 94 -2.46 -15.16 27.15
CA SER A 94 -3.18 -16.02 28.09
C SER A 94 -4.10 -17.06 27.42
N SER A 95 -4.19 -17.07 26.09
CA SER A 95 -5.06 -17.99 25.35
C SER A 95 -4.34 -19.30 25.06
N PRO A 96 -5.02 -20.46 25.11
CA PRO A 96 -4.44 -21.71 24.63
C PRO A 96 -4.14 -21.69 23.12
N ASN A 97 -4.75 -20.79 22.36
CA ASN A 97 -4.51 -20.62 20.92
C ASN A 97 -3.39 -19.61 20.60
N TYR A 98 -2.72 -19.04 21.60
CA TYR A 98 -1.69 -18.03 21.39
C TYR A 98 -0.63 -18.53 20.38
N VAL A 99 -0.38 -17.74 19.34
CA VAL A 99 0.51 -18.14 18.23
C VAL A 99 2.00 -17.96 18.55
N GLY A 100 2.32 -17.30 19.67
CA GLY A 100 3.69 -17.01 20.09
C GLY A 100 4.15 -15.58 19.74
N ALA A 101 5.09 -15.07 20.53
CA ALA A 101 5.61 -13.72 20.36
C ALA A 101 6.38 -13.54 19.04
N ASP A 102 7.21 -14.51 18.66
CA ASP A 102 8.04 -14.40 17.45
C ASP A 102 7.20 -14.42 16.16
N PRO A 103 6.21 -15.32 15.97
CA PRO A 103 5.32 -15.25 14.82
C PRO A 103 4.53 -13.94 14.75
N ILE A 104 4.08 -13.39 15.88
CA ILE A 104 3.40 -12.09 15.94
C ILE A 104 4.36 -10.98 15.51
N ALA A 105 5.56 -10.92 16.07
CA ALA A 105 6.55 -9.90 15.72
C ALA A 105 6.90 -9.94 14.22
N ASN A 106 7.05 -11.13 13.66
CA ASN A 106 7.32 -11.32 12.23
C ASN A 106 6.18 -10.81 11.34
N VAL A 107 4.92 -11.12 11.68
CA VAL A 107 3.78 -10.64 10.88
C VAL A 107 3.55 -9.13 11.05
N VAL A 108 3.80 -8.57 12.24
CA VAL A 108 3.77 -7.12 12.48
C VAL A 108 4.82 -6.42 11.61
N ALA A 109 6.04 -6.95 11.55
CA ALA A 109 7.11 -6.40 10.71
C ALA A 109 6.76 -6.50 9.22
N ALA A 110 6.21 -7.63 8.77
CA ALA A 110 5.79 -7.84 7.39
C ALA A 110 4.70 -6.83 6.97
N PHE A 111 3.66 -6.63 7.80
CA PHE A 111 2.62 -5.63 7.51
C PHE A 111 3.15 -4.20 7.57
N ARG A 112 4.07 -3.89 8.48
CA ARG A 112 4.69 -2.57 8.59
C ARG A 112 5.44 -2.19 7.32
N ALA A 113 6.16 -3.13 6.71
CA ALA A 113 6.85 -2.91 5.42
C ALA A 113 5.88 -2.58 4.27
N GLU A 114 4.60 -2.98 4.41
CA GLU A 114 3.52 -2.71 3.46
C GLU A 114 2.63 -1.51 3.89
N SER A 115 3.10 -0.67 4.82
CA SER A 115 2.36 0.48 5.38
C SER A 115 1.04 0.10 6.04
N PHE A 116 1.02 -1.05 6.72
CA PHE A 116 -0.04 -1.44 7.63
C PHE A 116 0.48 -1.56 9.06
N THR A 117 -0.35 -1.16 10.00
CA THR A 117 -0.17 -1.45 11.42
C THR A 117 -1.03 -2.65 11.78
N LEU A 118 -0.40 -3.74 12.21
CA LEU A 118 -1.09 -4.81 12.93
C LEU A 118 -0.93 -4.53 14.42
N THR A 119 -2.04 -4.35 15.13
CA THR A 119 -2.01 -4.13 16.59
C THR A 119 -1.72 -5.43 17.34
N ASP A 120 -1.27 -5.33 18.59
CA ASP A 120 -0.94 -6.49 19.42
C ASP A 120 -2.14 -7.41 19.67
N ASP A 121 -3.35 -6.88 19.55
CA ASP A 121 -4.65 -7.55 19.62
C ASP A 121 -5.16 -8.06 18.26
N GLY A 122 -4.34 -7.99 17.21
CA GLY A 122 -4.58 -8.62 15.91
C GLY A 122 -5.46 -7.80 14.97
N GLU A 123 -5.55 -6.49 15.15
CA GLU A 123 -6.27 -5.62 14.23
C GLU A 123 -5.36 -5.03 13.16
N LEU A 124 -5.69 -5.26 11.89
CA LEU A 124 -4.94 -4.73 10.76
C LEU A 124 -5.54 -3.40 10.32
N ARG A 125 -4.74 -2.33 10.31
CA ARG A 125 -5.15 -1.00 9.86
C ARG A 125 -4.12 -0.41 8.90
N PRO A 126 -4.54 0.36 7.89
CA PRO A 126 -3.63 1.21 7.13
C PRO A 126 -2.85 2.14 8.06
N GLN A 127 -1.57 2.33 7.80
CA GLN A 127 -0.79 3.32 8.53
C GLN A 127 -1.22 4.73 8.09
N VAL A 128 -1.53 5.58 9.08
CA VAL A 128 -1.86 6.99 8.87
C VAL A 128 -0.57 7.78 8.70
N LEU A 129 -0.39 8.42 7.54
CA LEU A 129 0.84 9.16 7.20
C LEU A 129 1.08 10.38 8.11
N GLU A 130 0.00 11.02 8.59
CA GLU A 130 0.04 12.25 9.40
C GLU A 130 0.84 12.10 10.71
N ASN A 131 1.01 10.87 11.21
CA ASN A 131 1.73 10.58 12.46
C ASN A 131 3.19 10.14 12.22
N LEU A 132 3.68 10.17 10.98
CA LEU A 132 5.03 9.75 10.62
C LEU A 132 5.89 10.96 10.28
N SER A 133 7.20 10.84 10.48
CA SER A 133 8.19 11.85 10.10
C SER A 133 9.51 11.20 9.71
N GLY A 134 10.36 11.92 8.98
CA GLY A 134 11.72 11.49 8.66
C GLY A 134 11.78 10.17 7.87
N ALA A 135 12.64 9.25 8.30
CA ALA A 135 12.83 7.95 7.63
C ALA A 135 11.54 7.12 7.59
N ALA A 136 10.79 7.07 8.70
CA ALA A 136 9.55 6.30 8.78
C ALA A 136 8.47 6.80 7.80
N LEU A 137 8.40 8.12 7.57
CA LEU A 137 7.49 8.68 6.56
C LEU A 137 7.97 8.38 5.14
N THR A 138 9.30 8.40 4.90
CA THR A 138 9.87 7.98 3.61
C THR A 138 9.49 6.54 3.26
N ASP A 139 9.74 5.60 4.17
CA ASP A 139 9.43 4.18 3.97
C ASP A 139 7.93 3.96 3.71
N ALA A 140 7.09 4.68 4.46
CA ALA A 140 5.64 4.61 4.29
C ALA A 140 5.21 5.13 2.92
N LEU A 141 5.73 6.29 2.48
CA LEU A 141 5.44 6.87 1.16
C LEU A 141 5.86 5.93 0.02
N GLU A 142 7.06 5.33 0.10
CA GLU A 142 7.52 4.35 -0.89
C GLU A 142 6.59 3.14 -1.02
N SER A 143 6.07 2.65 0.10
CA SER A 143 5.09 1.56 0.10
C SER A 143 3.74 1.99 -0.49
N TYR A 144 3.24 3.19 -0.16
CA TYR A 144 2.05 3.74 -0.82
C TYR A 144 2.25 3.90 -2.34
N ILE A 145 3.43 4.34 -2.78
CA ILE A 145 3.81 4.43 -4.20
C ILE A 145 3.76 3.06 -4.89
N ARG A 146 4.36 2.03 -4.29
CA ARG A 146 4.33 0.66 -4.85
C ARG A 146 2.90 0.18 -5.07
N ARG A 147 2.01 0.46 -4.11
CA ARG A 147 0.57 0.11 -4.20
C ARG A 147 -0.16 0.93 -5.26
N ALA A 148 0.05 2.24 -5.28
CA ALA A 148 -0.51 3.15 -6.29
C ALA A 148 -0.16 2.68 -7.72
N LYS A 149 1.09 2.25 -7.94
CA LYS A 149 1.55 1.72 -9.23
C LYS A 149 0.90 0.38 -9.63
N ARG A 150 0.46 -0.45 -8.68
CA ARG A 150 -0.28 -1.71 -8.96
C ARG A 150 -1.76 -1.48 -9.27
N GLY A 151 -2.33 -0.34 -8.88
CA GLY A 151 -3.72 0.03 -9.17
C GLY A 151 -4.76 -0.81 -8.41
N VAL A 152 -4.43 -1.24 -7.18
CA VAL A 152 -5.15 -2.28 -6.41
C VAL A 152 -6.41 -1.77 -5.67
N GLU A 153 -6.79 -0.49 -5.77
CA GLU A 153 -7.94 0.02 -5.01
C GLU A 153 -9.21 0.24 -5.87
N ASP A 154 -10.34 0.46 -5.19
CA ASP A 154 -11.64 0.80 -5.79
C ASP A 154 -11.57 2.21 -6.42
N ALA A 155 -12.08 2.41 -7.65
CA ALA A 155 -11.86 3.61 -8.49
C ALA A 155 -12.21 4.94 -7.81
N ALA A 156 -13.19 4.94 -6.90
CA ALA A 156 -13.59 6.11 -6.11
C ALA A 156 -12.61 6.44 -4.97
N LEU A 157 -11.98 5.43 -4.36
CA LEU A 157 -10.95 5.61 -3.32
C LEU A 157 -9.60 6.01 -3.96
N LEU A 158 -9.30 5.42 -5.12
CA LEU A 158 -8.08 5.60 -5.92
C LEU A 158 -7.75 7.08 -6.23
N ALA A 159 -8.71 7.86 -6.73
CA ALA A 159 -8.41 9.25 -7.10
C ALA A 159 -8.21 10.17 -5.87
N GLY A 160 -8.74 9.78 -4.70
CA GLY A 160 -8.40 10.42 -3.41
C GLY A 160 -6.95 10.16 -3.01
N THR A 161 -6.55 8.88 -3.04
CA THR A 161 -5.23 8.42 -2.60
C THR A 161 -4.07 8.97 -3.42
N GLY A 162 -4.24 9.20 -4.73
CA GLY A 162 -3.18 9.79 -5.56
C GLY A 162 -2.81 11.24 -5.18
N LYS A 163 -3.81 12.09 -4.92
CA LYS A 163 -3.57 13.48 -4.47
C LYS A 163 -2.97 13.49 -3.08
N ASP A 164 -3.56 12.74 -2.16
CA ASP A 164 -3.12 12.70 -0.77
C ASP A 164 -1.69 12.16 -0.68
N LEU A 165 -1.31 11.18 -1.52
CA LEU A 165 0.05 10.70 -1.68
C LEU A 165 1.00 11.81 -2.18
N LEU A 166 0.63 12.54 -3.23
CA LEU A 166 1.49 13.61 -3.77
C LEU A 166 1.61 14.79 -2.80
N GLU A 167 0.53 15.15 -2.11
CA GLU A 167 0.52 16.19 -1.06
C GLU A 167 1.36 15.76 0.15
N ALA A 168 1.22 14.53 0.62
CA ALA A 168 2.08 14.00 1.68
C ALA A 168 3.56 13.97 1.26
N THR A 169 3.84 13.59 0.02
CA THR A 169 5.21 13.58 -0.53
C THR A 169 5.80 14.99 -0.63
N THR A 170 5.04 15.95 -1.16
CA THR A 170 5.46 17.36 -1.27
C THR A 170 5.67 17.99 0.11
N ALA A 171 4.74 17.78 1.04
CA ALA A 171 4.86 18.27 2.42
C ALA A 171 6.08 17.68 3.11
N HIS A 172 6.30 16.36 3.02
CA HIS A 172 7.49 15.69 3.55
C HIS A 172 8.79 16.30 3.01
N ILE A 173 8.89 16.45 1.69
CA ILE A 173 10.08 17.03 1.05
C ILE A 173 10.33 18.47 1.52
N LEU A 174 9.28 19.28 1.65
CA LEU A 174 9.40 20.66 2.09
C LEU A 174 9.79 20.76 3.57
N VAL A 175 9.23 19.93 4.44
CA VAL A 175 9.65 19.85 5.85
C VAL A 175 11.11 19.43 5.95
N GLU A 176 11.53 18.40 5.22
CA GLU A 176 12.92 17.91 5.26
C GLU A 176 13.93 18.90 4.65
N ARG A 177 13.52 19.72 3.67
CA ARG A 177 14.39 20.71 3.01
C ARG A 177 14.42 22.06 3.72
N ASN A 178 13.26 22.52 4.19
CA ASN A 178 13.03 23.90 4.61
C ASN A 178 12.54 24.01 6.07
N GLY A 179 12.38 22.88 6.77
CA GLY A 179 11.89 22.81 8.16
C GLY A 179 10.38 23.03 8.31
N SER A 180 9.68 23.46 7.26
CA SER A 180 8.22 23.69 7.27
C SER A 180 7.64 23.70 5.86
N TYR A 181 6.32 23.62 5.76
CA TYR A 181 5.58 23.87 4.53
C TYR A 181 4.35 24.76 4.82
N PRO A 182 3.89 25.57 3.87
CA PRO A 182 2.76 26.47 4.07
C PRO A 182 1.42 25.72 4.05
N GLN A 183 0.64 25.88 5.13
CA GLN A 183 -0.65 25.20 5.34
C GLN A 183 -1.81 25.70 4.45
N GLY A 184 -1.61 26.78 3.69
CA GLY A 184 -2.65 27.40 2.85
C GLY A 184 -2.38 27.31 1.34
N ALA A 185 -1.31 26.63 0.91
CA ALA A 185 -1.01 26.50 -0.50
C ALA A 185 -1.98 25.54 -1.18
N ASN A 186 -2.43 25.89 -2.39
CA ASN A 186 -3.16 24.94 -3.23
C ASN A 186 -2.20 23.85 -3.76
N PHE A 187 -2.77 22.77 -4.29
CA PHE A 187 -2.00 21.63 -4.80
C PHE A 187 -0.86 22.03 -5.77
N GLU A 188 -1.16 22.88 -6.75
CA GLU A 188 -0.17 23.35 -7.74
C GLU A 188 0.96 24.14 -7.07
N GLY A 189 0.62 25.04 -6.14
CA GLY A 189 1.60 25.82 -5.38
C GLY A 189 2.50 24.92 -4.54
N LEU A 190 1.91 23.97 -3.80
CA LEU A 190 2.65 23.03 -2.95
C LEU A 190 3.61 22.16 -3.78
N LEU A 191 3.13 21.64 -4.91
CA LEU A 191 3.94 20.89 -5.87
C LEU A 191 5.08 21.74 -6.44
N GLY A 192 4.80 23.00 -6.81
CA GLY A 192 5.78 23.93 -7.35
C GLY A 192 6.90 24.21 -6.37
N MET A 193 6.56 24.48 -5.11
CA MET A 193 7.55 24.69 -4.05
C MET A 193 8.43 23.44 -3.85
N ALA A 194 7.85 22.24 -3.85
CA ALA A 194 8.63 21.01 -3.70
C ALA A 194 9.57 20.78 -4.90
N PHE A 195 9.10 21.00 -6.13
CA PHE A 195 9.93 20.91 -7.34
C PHE A 195 11.13 21.87 -7.27
N VAL A 196 10.87 23.14 -6.94
CA VAL A 196 11.91 24.16 -6.78
C VAL A 196 12.90 23.80 -5.66
N ALA A 197 12.42 23.33 -4.51
CA ALA A 197 13.28 22.90 -3.40
C ALA A 197 14.23 21.74 -3.78
N MET A 198 13.87 20.96 -4.80
CA MET A 198 14.68 19.88 -5.35
C MET A 198 15.52 20.28 -6.58
N ASP A 199 15.40 21.52 -7.09
CA ASP A 199 15.96 21.98 -8.38
C ASP A 199 15.43 21.23 -9.62
N LEU A 200 14.16 20.81 -9.55
CA LEU A 200 13.43 20.27 -10.70
C LEU A 200 12.78 21.41 -11.51
N ALA A 201 12.73 21.24 -12.83
CA ALA A 201 12.10 22.19 -13.71
C ALA A 201 10.56 22.17 -13.59
N THR A 202 9.94 23.35 -13.56
CA THR A 202 8.49 23.55 -13.56
C THR A 202 8.09 24.27 -14.84
N PRO A 203 6.81 24.27 -15.23
CA PRO A 203 6.34 24.99 -16.42
C PRO A 203 6.66 26.49 -16.41
N GLN A 204 6.87 27.08 -15.23
CA GLN A 204 7.23 28.49 -15.06
C GLN A 204 8.72 28.77 -15.34
N HIS A 205 9.58 27.75 -15.31
CA HIS A 205 11.00 27.91 -15.68
C HIS A 205 11.17 28.01 -17.19
N PRO A 206 11.88 29.05 -17.72
CA PRO A 206 12.13 29.17 -19.15
C PRO A 206 12.91 27.97 -19.66
N VAL A 207 12.63 27.56 -20.90
CA VAL A 207 13.39 26.53 -21.60
C VAL A 207 14.71 27.14 -22.05
N GLN A 208 15.83 26.54 -21.61
CA GLN A 208 17.17 27.00 -21.98
C GLN A 208 17.71 26.20 -23.18
N GLN A 209 18.47 26.86 -24.05
CA GLN A 209 19.13 26.17 -25.16
C GLN A 209 20.16 25.18 -24.62
N GLY A 210 20.09 23.92 -25.08
CA GLY A 210 21.00 22.87 -24.63
C GLY A 210 20.66 22.29 -23.24
N GLU A 211 19.50 22.62 -22.66
CA GLU A 211 19.10 22.02 -21.40
C GLU A 211 18.92 20.49 -21.52
N PRO A 212 19.23 19.73 -20.46
CA PRO A 212 19.08 18.29 -20.47
C PRO A 212 17.61 17.88 -20.66
N SER A 213 17.36 16.79 -21.40
CA SER A 213 16.00 16.30 -21.70
C SER A 213 15.18 15.98 -20.44
N GLN A 214 15.86 15.68 -19.33
CA GLN A 214 15.29 15.51 -17.99
C GLN A 214 14.43 16.71 -17.58
N ARG A 215 14.85 17.95 -17.88
CA ARG A 215 14.06 19.15 -17.55
C ARG A 215 12.74 19.21 -18.30
N LYS A 216 12.70 18.71 -19.54
CA LYS A 216 11.44 18.57 -20.29
C LYS A 216 10.52 17.54 -19.63
N ALA A 217 11.07 16.41 -19.17
CA ALA A 217 10.30 15.39 -18.45
C ALA A 217 9.75 15.91 -17.11
N GLU A 218 10.55 16.67 -16.35
CA GLU A 218 10.13 17.31 -15.09
C GLU A 218 8.94 18.26 -15.29
N ARG A 219 9.01 19.16 -16.30
CA ARG A 219 7.89 20.03 -16.65
C ARG A 219 6.63 19.26 -17.08
N ALA A 220 6.80 18.15 -17.79
CA ALA A 220 5.70 17.28 -18.21
C ALA A 220 5.05 16.56 -17.01
N MET A 221 5.85 16.04 -16.08
CA MET A 221 5.35 15.43 -14.84
C MET A 221 4.56 16.44 -14.00
N PHE A 222 5.06 17.66 -13.86
CA PHE A 222 4.35 18.73 -13.16
C PHE A 222 2.97 19.00 -13.78
N THR A 223 2.95 19.19 -15.10
CA THR A 223 1.72 19.43 -15.85
C THR A 223 0.74 18.26 -15.73
N LEU A 224 1.24 17.03 -15.82
CA LEU A 224 0.45 15.83 -15.67
C LEU A 224 -0.17 15.72 -14.27
N ALA A 225 0.60 15.95 -13.20
CA ALA A 225 0.08 15.95 -11.83
C ALA A 225 -1.08 16.95 -11.66
N CYS A 226 -0.93 18.17 -12.17
CA CYS A 226 -1.96 19.20 -12.10
C CYS A 226 -3.22 18.83 -12.91
N ALA A 227 -3.03 18.24 -14.10
CA ALA A 227 -4.12 17.76 -14.94
C ALA A 227 -4.90 16.62 -14.26
N LEU A 228 -4.21 15.64 -13.67
CA LEU A 228 -4.84 14.52 -12.96
C LEU A 228 -5.58 14.99 -11.69
N ASN A 229 -5.03 15.96 -10.95
CA ASN A 229 -5.75 16.58 -9.83
C ASN A 229 -7.03 17.31 -10.30
N THR A 230 -6.98 17.98 -11.45
CA THR A 230 -8.15 18.64 -12.04
C THR A 230 -9.20 17.63 -12.50
N MET A 231 -8.75 16.54 -13.13
CA MET A 231 -9.59 15.42 -13.56
C MET A 231 -10.39 14.86 -12.38
N ARG A 232 -9.76 14.71 -11.21
CA ARG A 232 -10.44 14.37 -9.95
C ARG A 232 -11.49 15.41 -9.53
N ASN A 233 -11.11 16.69 -9.50
CA ASN A 233 -11.96 17.76 -8.95
C ASN A 233 -13.19 18.06 -9.81
N LYS A 234 -13.15 17.83 -11.13
CA LYS A 234 -14.28 18.07 -12.03
C LYS A 234 -15.25 16.88 -12.14
N LEU A 235 -14.80 15.65 -11.86
CA LEU A 235 -15.53 14.42 -12.22
C LEU A 235 -15.82 13.47 -11.05
N GLY A 236 -15.61 13.93 -9.81
CA GLY A 236 -16.26 13.36 -8.62
C GLY A 236 -15.64 12.06 -8.10
N THR A 237 -14.67 12.19 -7.20
CA THR A 237 -14.47 11.23 -6.09
C THR A 237 -14.23 11.92 -4.74
N GLY A 238 -13.97 13.24 -4.73
CA GLY A 238 -13.85 14.05 -3.52
C GLY A 238 -15.17 14.76 -3.17
N HIS A 239 -15.64 14.54 -1.94
CA HIS A 239 -16.85 15.12 -1.34
C HIS A 239 -18.19 14.81 -2.03
N GLY A 240 -18.72 13.60 -1.82
CA GLY A 240 -20.16 13.33 -1.68
C GLY A 240 -21.14 13.85 -2.75
N ARG A 241 -20.67 14.22 -3.95
CA ARG A 241 -21.55 14.74 -5.00
C ARG A 241 -22.26 13.57 -5.70
N PRO A 242 -23.59 13.62 -5.85
CA PRO A 242 -24.42 12.50 -6.30
C PRO A 242 -24.39 12.24 -7.83
N TRP A 243 -23.32 12.64 -8.53
CA TRP A 243 -23.22 12.49 -9.99
C TRP A 243 -22.39 11.27 -10.37
N LEU A 244 -22.83 10.53 -11.39
CA LEU A 244 -22.06 9.44 -12.00
C LEU A 244 -20.76 10.03 -12.60
N SER A 245 -19.61 9.49 -12.18
CA SER A 245 -18.32 9.89 -12.74
C SER A 245 -18.27 9.58 -14.24
N SER A 246 -17.71 10.48 -15.05
CA SER A 246 -17.46 10.22 -16.47
C SER A 246 -16.08 9.59 -16.72
N ILE A 247 -15.33 9.28 -15.66
CA ILE A 247 -14.02 8.64 -15.73
C ILE A 247 -14.23 7.13 -15.68
N THR A 248 -13.58 6.41 -16.59
CA THR A 248 -13.55 4.94 -16.57
C THR A 248 -12.65 4.41 -15.46
N ASP A 249 -12.88 3.18 -15.00
CA ASP A 249 -11.99 2.52 -14.02
C ASP A 249 -10.53 2.47 -14.51
N ALA A 250 -10.34 2.34 -15.83
CA ALA A 250 -9.01 2.35 -16.46
C ALA A 250 -8.32 3.71 -16.33
N GLU A 251 -9.03 4.81 -16.56
CA GLU A 251 -8.50 6.16 -16.41
C GLU A 251 -8.23 6.51 -14.94
N ALA A 252 -9.12 6.11 -14.03
CA ALA A 252 -8.91 6.28 -12.60
C ALA A 252 -7.67 5.51 -12.11
N ARG A 253 -7.51 4.25 -12.56
CA ARG A 253 -6.32 3.44 -12.28
C ARG A 253 -5.05 4.09 -12.84
N ALA A 254 -5.07 4.54 -14.10
CA ALA A 254 -3.93 5.20 -14.73
C ALA A 254 -3.53 6.48 -13.98
N ALA A 255 -4.50 7.28 -13.53
CA ALA A 255 -4.26 8.49 -12.76
C ALA A 255 -3.43 8.22 -11.49
N VAL A 256 -3.80 7.18 -10.73
CA VAL A 256 -3.09 6.79 -9.51
C VAL A 256 -1.70 6.28 -9.82
N GLN A 257 -1.54 5.48 -10.88
CA GLN A 257 -0.23 4.97 -11.29
C GLN A 257 0.71 6.11 -11.70
N PHE A 258 0.21 7.10 -12.43
CA PHE A 258 0.99 8.29 -12.80
C PHE A 258 1.35 9.13 -11.58
N MET A 259 0.40 9.40 -10.68
CA MET A 259 0.69 10.14 -9.44
C MET A 259 1.72 9.40 -8.57
N GLY A 260 1.61 8.07 -8.44
CA GLY A 260 2.60 7.26 -7.74
C GLY A 260 3.98 7.33 -8.38
N THR A 261 4.06 7.28 -9.72
CA THR A 261 5.33 7.42 -10.46
C THR A 261 5.97 8.79 -10.25
N ILE A 262 5.16 9.85 -10.21
CA ILE A 262 5.65 11.22 -9.96
C ILE A 262 6.15 11.34 -8.52
N ALA A 263 5.43 10.81 -7.54
CA ALA A 263 5.88 10.78 -6.14
C ALA A 263 7.20 10.01 -5.97
N GLU A 264 7.35 8.86 -6.65
CA GLU A 264 8.60 8.09 -6.68
C GLU A 264 9.77 8.93 -7.21
N TRP A 265 9.57 9.60 -8.36
CA TRP A 265 10.57 10.49 -8.94
C TRP A 265 11.00 11.60 -7.97
N MET A 266 10.03 12.20 -7.27
CA MET A 266 10.29 13.25 -6.28
C MET A 266 11.10 12.72 -5.09
N LEU A 267 10.77 11.55 -4.54
CA LEU A 267 11.56 10.94 -3.46
C LEU A 267 12.99 10.62 -3.90
N HIS A 268 13.18 10.08 -5.11
CA HIS A 268 14.52 9.85 -5.67
C HIS A 268 15.29 11.15 -5.89
N ALA A 269 14.66 12.20 -6.42
CA ALA A 269 15.28 13.51 -6.56
C ALA A 269 15.66 14.10 -5.19
N HIS A 270 14.81 13.91 -4.18
CA HIS A 270 15.09 14.32 -2.82
C HIS A 270 16.30 13.58 -2.23
N ALA A 271 16.38 12.25 -2.40
CA ALA A 271 17.49 11.45 -1.90
C ALA A 271 18.85 11.81 -2.55
N ARG A 272 18.87 12.10 -3.87
CA ARG A 272 20.12 12.48 -4.59
C ARG A 272 20.81 13.69 -4.00
N LYS A 273 20.04 14.66 -3.48
CA LYS A 273 20.55 15.90 -2.88
C LYS A 273 20.74 15.81 -1.34
N LYS A 274 20.58 14.62 -0.75
CA LYS A 274 20.92 14.33 0.66
C LYS A 274 22.32 13.70 0.81
N GLY A 275 22.98 13.34 -0.30
CA GLY A 275 24.40 12.98 -0.30
C GLY A 275 25.31 14.22 -0.16
N PRO A 276 26.54 14.04 0.37
CA PRO A 276 27.51 15.13 0.51
C PRO A 276 27.83 15.83 -0.81
#